data_AF-A0A7K0P0P0-F1
#
_entry.id   AF-A0A7K0P0P0-F1
#
_cell.length_a   1.000
_cell.length_b   1.000
_cell.length_c   1.000
_cell.angle_alpha   90.00
_cell.angle_beta   90.00
_cell.angle_gamma   90.00
#
_symmetry.space_group_name_H-M   'P 1'
#
loop_
_entity.id
_entity.type
_entity.pdbx_description
1 polymer ?
#
loop_
_entity_poly.entity_id
_entity_poly.type
_entity_poly.pdbx_seq_one_letter_code
_entity_poly.pdbx_strand_id
1 'polypeptide(L)'
;MCGSSSRDRYLVLAVLGAIASVSLGDPGVELSVLGVTGNSRVGDTLTRMLSSRYVNSGVGAEPAIDLRTVPLLHGSTFDIVVCSEQLQHEPAPVSAALEGLWRLVAPGGVAVISLPHRIDEPHEEHFPELTEARVEVSPGVVEYVGLNESGVAVRFSDLVIYGGLTGFLEHRMFNVSSLREGLL
;
A
#
# COMPACT_ATOMS: atom_id res chain seq x y z
N MET A 1 2.98 25.66 -11.70
CA MET A 1 2.56 24.24 -11.66
C MET A 1 2.04 23.93 -10.27
N CYS A 2 0.87 23.28 -10.13
CA CYS A 2 0.20 23.05 -8.84
C CYS A 2 0.81 21.91 -7.98
N GLY A 3 1.95 21.34 -8.37
CA GLY A 3 2.69 20.34 -7.57
C GLY A 3 2.09 18.92 -7.53
N SER A 4 0.95 18.68 -8.17
CA SER A 4 0.34 17.34 -8.28
C SER A 4 0.94 16.53 -9.45
N SER A 5 1.28 15.27 -9.19
CA SER A 5 1.72 14.31 -10.22
C SER A 5 0.54 13.73 -11.00
N SER A 6 0.78 13.16 -12.19
CA SER A 6 -0.28 12.46 -12.93
C SER A 6 -0.88 11.32 -12.11
N ARG A 7 -0.04 10.63 -11.33
CA ARG A 7 -0.46 9.55 -10.45
C ARG A 7 -1.39 10.01 -9.34
N ASP A 8 -1.11 11.17 -8.71
CA ASP A 8 -2.01 11.74 -7.70
C ASP A 8 -3.40 12.01 -8.30
N ARG A 9 -3.45 12.56 -9.52
CA ARG A 9 -4.71 12.86 -10.22
C ARG A 9 -5.48 11.58 -10.56
N TYR A 10 -4.80 10.56 -11.08
CA TYR A 10 -5.43 9.27 -11.39
C TYR A 10 -5.94 8.56 -10.14
N LEU A 11 -5.21 8.63 -9.02
CA LEU A 11 -5.67 8.05 -7.77
C LEU A 11 -6.95 8.74 -7.26
N VAL A 12 -7.01 10.06 -7.28
CA VAL A 12 -8.24 10.80 -6.92
C VAL A 12 -9.39 10.45 -7.87
N LEU A 13 -9.14 10.35 -9.18
CA LEU A 13 -10.16 9.94 -10.15
C LEU A 13 -10.65 8.50 -9.90
N ALA A 14 -9.76 7.57 -9.55
CA ALA A 14 -10.12 6.20 -9.22
C ALA A 14 -10.99 6.13 -7.95
N VAL A 15 -10.68 6.94 -6.93
CA VAL A 15 -11.52 7.04 -5.72
C VAL A 15 -12.90 7.60 -6.05
N LEU A 16 -12.99 8.63 -6.88
CA LEU A 16 -14.30 9.15 -7.35
C LEU A 16 -15.11 8.09 -8.12
N GLY A 17 -14.45 7.29 -8.95
CA GLY A 17 -15.07 6.16 -9.64
C GLY A 17 -15.57 5.09 -8.67
N ALA A 18 -14.78 4.76 -7.64
CA ALA A 18 -15.18 3.82 -6.59
C ALA A 18 -16.40 4.33 -5.80
N ILE A 19 -16.44 5.61 -5.45
CA ILE A 19 -17.60 6.25 -4.80
C ILE A 19 -18.85 6.07 -5.66
N ALA A 20 -18.77 6.42 -6.95
CA ALA A 20 -19.91 6.28 -7.86
C ALA A 20 -20.36 4.83 -8.02
N SER A 21 -19.42 3.87 -8.00
CA SER A 21 -19.71 2.44 -8.08
C SER A 21 -20.41 1.92 -6.83
N VAL A 22 -19.93 2.24 -5.64
CA VAL A 22 -20.49 1.73 -4.37
C VAL A 22 -21.81 2.42 -4.04
N SER A 23 -21.93 3.72 -4.30
CA SER A 23 -23.18 4.44 -4.09
C SER A 23 -24.25 4.17 -5.15
N LEU A 24 -23.91 3.42 -6.20
CA LEU A 24 -24.75 3.24 -7.40
C LEU A 24 -25.23 4.57 -8.00
N GLY A 25 -24.43 5.63 -7.83
CA GLY A 25 -24.75 6.99 -8.25
C GLY A 25 -25.70 7.76 -7.34
N ASP A 26 -26.14 7.20 -6.21
CA ASP A 26 -26.96 7.91 -5.22
C ASP A 26 -26.09 8.75 -4.28
N PRO A 27 -26.17 10.10 -4.31
CA PRO A 27 -25.38 10.95 -3.43
C PRO A 27 -25.81 10.88 -1.95
N GLY A 28 -26.98 10.29 -1.65
CA GLY A 28 -27.51 10.14 -0.30
C GLY A 28 -26.93 8.96 0.48
N VAL A 29 -26.18 8.06 -0.17
CA VAL A 29 -25.50 6.96 0.51
C VAL A 29 -24.34 7.52 1.33
N GLU A 30 -24.39 7.30 2.64
CA GLU A 30 -23.24 7.51 3.53
C GLU A 30 -22.22 6.40 3.28
N LEU A 31 -20.99 6.80 2.97
CA LEU A 31 -19.89 5.89 2.69
C LEU A 31 -18.76 6.12 3.69
N SER A 32 -18.10 5.05 4.10
CA SER A 32 -16.87 5.10 4.87
C SER A 32 -15.66 4.80 3.97
N VAL A 33 -14.66 5.69 4.03
CA VAL A 33 -13.43 5.59 3.23
C VAL A 33 -12.22 5.57 4.15
N LEU A 34 -11.37 4.56 4.02
CA LEU A 34 -10.08 4.49 4.71
C LEU A 34 -8.95 4.74 3.72
N GLY A 35 -7.97 5.56 4.10
CA GLY A 35 -6.73 5.73 3.35
C GLY A 35 -5.53 5.17 4.07
N VAL A 36 -5.01 4.04 3.58
CA VAL A 36 -3.71 3.46 3.93
C VAL A 36 -2.68 3.99 2.92
N THR A 37 -2.28 5.25 3.10
CA THR A 37 -1.49 6.00 2.10
C THR A 37 -0.12 6.41 2.64
N GLY A 38 0.93 6.10 1.87
CA GLY A 38 2.27 6.67 2.08
C GLY A 38 2.42 8.10 1.56
N ASN A 39 1.42 8.64 0.86
CA ASN A 39 1.44 9.98 0.27
C ASN A 39 0.49 10.94 1.00
N SER A 40 1.06 11.88 1.76
CA SER A 40 0.32 12.87 2.54
C SER A 40 -0.54 13.81 1.69
N ARG A 41 -0.12 14.17 0.47
CA ARG A 41 -0.88 15.11 -0.37
C ARG A 41 -2.20 14.54 -0.85
N VAL A 42 -2.19 13.26 -1.23
CA VAL A 42 -3.42 12.55 -1.59
C VAL A 42 -4.31 12.40 -0.37
N GLY A 43 -3.73 12.01 0.78
CA GLY A 43 -4.45 11.94 2.06
C GLY A 43 -5.14 13.25 2.40
N ASP A 44 -4.41 14.38 2.38
CA ASP A 44 -4.96 15.70 2.65
C ASP A 44 -6.06 16.12 1.68
N THR A 45 -5.92 15.72 0.41
CA THR A 45 -6.92 16.02 -0.62
C THR A 45 -8.20 15.23 -0.37
N LEU A 46 -8.10 13.94 -0.06
CA LEU A 46 -9.24 13.09 0.29
C LEU A 46 -9.90 13.57 1.60
N THR A 47 -9.13 13.97 2.61
CA THR A 47 -9.66 14.57 3.84
C THR A 47 -10.50 15.81 3.54
N ARG A 48 -10.03 16.72 2.67
CA ARG A 48 -10.82 17.90 2.28
C ARG A 48 -12.06 17.56 1.46
N MET A 49 -11.97 16.56 0.58
CA MET A 49 -13.06 16.19 -0.32
C MET A 49 -14.18 15.42 0.38
N LEU A 50 -13.81 14.50 1.27
CA LEU A 50 -14.72 13.54 1.90
C LEU A 50 -15.04 13.89 3.35
N SER A 51 -14.30 14.83 3.95
CA SER A 51 -14.53 15.31 5.31
C SER A 51 -14.63 14.16 6.30
N SER A 52 -15.73 14.06 7.06
CA SER A 52 -15.95 13.00 8.06
C SER A 52 -16.10 11.60 7.49
N ARG A 53 -16.26 11.45 6.17
CA ARG A 53 -16.34 10.15 5.49
C ARG A 53 -14.98 9.49 5.28
N TYR A 54 -13.88 10.23 5.46
CA TYR A 54 -12.52 9.73 5.21
C TYR A 54 -11.69 9.66 6.49
N VAL A 55 -11.13 8.48 6.74
CA VAL A 55 -10.14 8.23 7.80
C VAL A 55 -8.77 8.10 7.14
N ASN A 56 -7.83 8.96 7.51
CA ASN A 56 -6.45 8.89 7.03
C ASN A 56 -5.59 8.11 8.04
N SER A 57 -5.05 6.96 7.64
CA SER A 57 -4.10 6.16 8.43
C SER A 57 -2.67 6.25 7.89
N GLY A 58 -2.35 7.30 7.13
CA GLY A 58 -1.01 7.52 6.60
C GLY A 58 0.04 7.84 7.68
N VAL A 59 1.29 8.00 7.25
CA VAL A 59 2.44 8.24 8.15
C VAL A 59 2.18 9.42 9.09
N GLY A 60 2.21 9.17 10.39
CA GLY A 60 1.99 10.19 11.43
C GLY A 60 0.53 10.54 11.70
N ALA A 61 -0.43 9.81 11.11
CA ALA A 61 -1.86 9.94 11.39
C ALA A 61 -2.38 8.79 12.26
N GLU A 62 -3.48 9.03 12.97
CA GLU A 62 -4.20 8.03 13.76
C GLU A 62 -5.58 7.76 13.14
N PRO A 63 -6.04 6.50 13.08
CA PRO A 63 -5.35 5.30 13.58
C PRO A 63 -4.17 4.89 12.69
N ALA A 64 -3.07 4.46 13.29
CA ALA A 64 -1.99 3.79 12.55
C ALA A 64 -2.44 2.37 12.15
N ILE A 65 -2.51 2.10 10.85
CA ILE A 65 -2.91 0.79 10.31
C ILE A 65 -1.70 0.06 9.74
N ASP A 66 -1.39 -1.09 10.33
CA ASP A 66 -0.48 -2.08 9.78
C ASP A 66 -1.30 -3.19 9.10
N LEU A 67 -1.16 -3.30 7.79
CA LEU A 67 -1.88 -4.29 6.98
C LEU A 67 -1.55 -5.73 7.38
N ARG A 68 -0.38 -6.00 7.95
CA ARG A 68 0.01 -7.37 8.34
C ARG A 68 -0.67 -7.83 9.62
N THR A 69 -1.17 -6.91 10.44
CA THR A 69 -1.67 -7.19 11.78
C THR A 69 -3.13 -6.78 11.99
N VAL A 70 -3.87 -6.51 10.91
CA VAL A 70 -5.30 -6.16 10.94
C VAL A 70 -6.11 -7.21 11.73
N PRO A 71 -6.70 -6.82 12.89
CA PRO A 71 -7.49 -7.72 13.73
C PRO A 71 -8.77 -8.22 13.05
N LEU A 72 -9.12 -9.48 13.31
CA LEU A 72 -10.32 -10.17 12.79
C LEU A 72 -11.66 -9.56 13.23
N LEU A 73 -11.68 -8.74 14.28
CA LEU A 73 -12.91 -8.22 14.90
C LEU A 73 -13.40 -6.90 14.30
N HIS A 74 -12.70 -6.32 13.33
CA HIS A 74 -13.20 -5.15 12.63
C HIS A 74 -14.32 -5.55 11.66
N GLY A 75 -15.55 -5.66 12.17
CA GLY A 75 -16.74 -5.88 11.34
C GLY A 75 -17.10 -4.65 10.51
N SER A 76 -17.58 -4.87 9.28
CA SER A 76 -18.08 -3.84 8.34
C SER A 76 -17.18 -2.60 8.24
N THR A 77 -15.93 -2.81 7.85
CA THR A 77 -14.84 -1.84 8.05
C THR A 77 -14.93 -0.60 7.20
N PHE A 78 -14.80 -0.70 5.88
CA PHE A 78 -14.87 0.47 4.99
C PHE A 78 -15.48 0.11 3.63
N ASP A 79 -16.38 0.97 3.16
CA ASP A 79 -16.96 0.84 1.81
C ASP A 79 -15.88 0.99 0.73
N ILE A 80 -14.88 1.83 1.00
CA ILE A 80 -13.73 2.04 0.12
C ILE A 80 -12.44 2.05 0.93
N VAL A 81 -11.44 1.28 0.50
CA VAL A 81 -10.08 1.35 1.06
C VAL A 81 -9.09 1.79 -0.01
N VAL A 82 -8.40 2.90 0.23
CA VAL A 82 -7.36 3.44 -0.65
C VAL A 82 -6.01 3.00 -0.13
N CYS A 83 -5.33 2.11 -0.86
CA CYS A 83 -3.99 1.64 -0.55
C CYS A 83 -3.00 2.20 -1.58
N SER A 84 -2.12 3.11 -1.16
CA SER A 84 -1.16 3.76 -2.06
C SER A 84 0.24 3.79 -1.46
N GLU A 85 1.24 3.30 -2.20
CA GLU A 85 2.66 3.25 -1.78
C GLU A 85 2.91 2.49 -0.48
N GLN A 86 2.29 1.33 -0.30
CA GLN A 86 2.50 0.51 0.89
C GLN A 86 2.93 -0.89 0.51
N LEU A 87 2.16 -1.55 -0.36
CA LEU A 87 2.36 -2.97 -0.69
C LEU A 87 3.73 -3.31 -1.29
N GLN A 88 4.37 -2.39 -2.04
CA GLN A 88 5.70 -2.63 -2.60
C GLN A 88 6.82 -2.58 -1.55
N HIS A 89 6.53 -2.02 -0.37
CA HIS A 89 7.48 -1.86 0.73
C HIS A 89 7.29 -2.92 1.83
N GLU A 90 6.25 -3.72 1.74
CA GLU A 90 6.00 -4.79 2.70
C GLU A 90 7.08 -5.88 2.59
N PRO A 91 7.63 -6.39 3.68
CA PRO A 91 8.48 -7.59 3.62
C PRO A 91 7.71 -8.81 3.09
N ALA A 92 8.44 -9.77 2.51
CA ALA A 92 7.83 -11.04 2.13
C ALA A 92 7.36 -11.85 3.37
N PRO A 93 6.32 -12.69 3.25
CA PRO A 93 5.39 -12.75 2.13
C PRO A 93 4.40 -11.57 2.16
N VAL A 94 4.06 -11.05 0.97
CA VAL A 94 3.09 -9.93 0.83
C VAL A 94 1.64 -10.36 1.09
N SER A 95 1.36 -11.66 1.05
CA SER A 95 0.03 -12.21 1.27
C SER A 95 -0.57 -11.76 2.59
N ALA A 96 0.22 -11.64 3.66
CA ALA A 96 -0.26 -11.15 4.96
C ALA A 96 -0.85 -9.72 4.86
N ALA A 97 -0.20 -8.82 4.10
CA ALA A 97 -0.69 -7.47 3.90
C ALA A 97 -1.90 -7.43 2.95
N LEU A 98 -1.94 -8.28 1.92
CA LEU A 98 -3.09 -8.42 1.04
C LEU A 98 -4.32 -8.94 1.80
N GLU A 99 -4.15 -9.93 2.67
CA GLU A 99 -5.21 -10.43 3.54
C GLU A 99 -5.73 -9.35 4.49
N GLY A 100 -4.84 -8.55 5.09
CA GLY A 100 -5.27 -7.42 5.92
C GLY A 100 -6.01 -6.36 5.14
N LEU A 101 -5.56 -6.04 3.92
CA LEU A 101 -6.27 -5.13 3.02
C LEU A 101 -7.67 -5.68 2.71
N TRP A 102 -7.78 -6.99 2.40
CA TRP A 102 -9.05 -7.66 2.16
C TRP A 102 -9.98 -7.57 3.37
N ARG A 103 -9.46 -7.79 4.59
CA ARG A 103 -10.23 -7.68 5.84
C ARG A 103 -10.75 -6.26 6.10
N LEU A 104 -10.11 -5.23 5.56
CA LEU A 104 -10.54 -3.84 5.71
C LEU A 104 -11.66 -3.46 4.74
N VAL A 105 -11.85 -4.18 3.64
CA VAL A 105 -12.89 -3.87 2.65
C VAL A 105 -14.20 -4.55 3.05
N ALA A 106 -15.27 -3.77 3.18
CA ALA A 106 -16.60 -4.30 3.46
C ALA A 106 -17.11 -5.18 2.27
N PRO A 107 -18.01 -6.15 2.51
CA PRO A 107 -18.64 -6.89 1.41
C PRO A 107 -19.31 -5.96 0.39
N GLY A 108 -18.92 -6.07 -0.89
CA GLY A 108 -19.39 -5.17 -1.95
C GLY A 108 -18.67 -3.83 -2.03
N GLY A 109 -17.73 -3.57 -1.12
CA GLY A 109 -16.83 -2.42 -1.14
C GLY A 109 -15.71 -2.55 -2.18
N VAL A 110 -14.90 -1.50 -2.29
CA VAL A 110 -13.85 -1.39 -3.32
C VAL A 110 -12.50 -1.06 -2.71
N ALA A 111 -11.47 -1.85 -3.04
CA ALA A 111 -10.08 -1.46 -2.84
C ALA A 111 -9.56 -0.65 -4.04
N VAL A 112 -9.05 0.55 -3.79
CA VAL A 112 -8.32 1.36 -4.77
C VAL A 112 -6.84 1.24 -4.48
N ILE A 113 -6.10 0.54 -5.35
CA ILE A 113 -4.69 0.23 -5.15
C ILE A 113 -3.83 1.01 -6.14
N SER A 114 -2.82 1.71 -5.63
CA SER A 114 -1.81 2.42 -6.43
C SER A 114 -0.41 1.97 -6.00
N LEU A 115 0.32 1.34 -6.92
CA LEU A 115 1.69 0.88 -6.72
C LEU A 115 2.44 0.79 -8.06
N PRO A 116 3.79 0.76 -8.03
CA PRO A 116 4.61 0.39 -9.18
C PRO A 116 4.26 -1.03 -9.66
N HIS A 117 3.94 -1.18 -10.94
CA HIS A 117 3.62 -2.46 -11.52
C HIS A 117 4.15 -2.59 -12.95
N ARG A 118 4.33 -3.85 -13.35
CA ARG A 118 4.62 -4.32 -14.69
C ARG A 118 3.33 -4.88 -15.30
N ILE A 119 3.19 -4.72 -16.62
CA ILE A 119 2.02 -5.23 -17.36
C ILE A 119 2.28 -6.66 -17.83
N ASP A 120 3.41 -6.88 -18.52
CA ASP A 120 3.69 -8.13 -19.22
C ASP A 120 4.75 -8.98 -18.52
N GLU A 121 5.65 -8.36 -17.76
CA GLU A 121 6.71 -9.07 -17.04
C GLU A 121 6.21 -9.68 -15.72
N PRO A 122 6.82 -10.80 -15.27
CA PRO A 122 6.39 -11.48 -14.05
C PRO A 122 6.59 -10.62 -12.80
N HIS A 123 5.86 -10.99 -11.75
CA HIS A 123 6.09 -10.50 -10.40
C HIS A 123 7.53 -10.75 -9.97
N GLU A 124 8.15 -9.75 -9.36
CA GLU A 124 9.55 -9.77 -8.93
C GLU A 124 9.61 -9.47 -7.43
N GLU A 125 10.09 -10.41 -6.63
CA GLU A 125 10.56 -10.14 -5.27
C GLU A 125 12.07 -9.89 -5.34
N HIS A 126 12.52 -8.75 -4.82
CA HIS A 126 13.94 -8.36 -4.86
C HIS A 126 14.78 -9.14 -3.84
N PHE A 127 14.15 -9.57 -2.74
CA PHE A 127 14.82 -10.24 -1.62
C PHE A 127 14.10 -11.53 -1.18
N PRO A 128 13.87 -12.49 -2.10
CA PRO A 128 13.00 -13.64 -1.84
C PRO A 128 13.57 -14.60 -0.77
N GLU A 129 14.87 -14.56 -0.55
CA GLU A 129 15.57 -15.48 0.37
C GLU A 129 15.49 -15.01 1.83
N LEU A 130 15.13 -13.76 2.10
CA LEU A 130 15.24 -13.18 3.44
C LEU A 130 14.01 -13.48 4.30
N THR A 131 14.23 -14.08 5.47
CA THR A 131 13.18 -14.33 6.48
C THR A 131 13.09 -13.21 7.51
N GLU A 132 14.24 -12.65 7.89
CA GLU A 132 14.39 -11.48 8.74
C GLU A 132 15.51 -10.62 8.18
N ALA A 133 15.31 -9.31 8.10
CA ALA A 133 16.31 -8.42 7.55
C ALA A 133 16.22 -6.99 8.08
N ARG A 134 17.34 -6.28 8.01
CA ARG A 134 17.49 -4.89 8.44
C ARG A 134 18.39 -4.13 7.47
N VAL A 135 18.22 -2.82 7.44
CA VAL A 135 19.13 -1.93 6.72
C VAL A 135 20.37 -1.68 7.58
N GLU A 136 21.55 -1.91 7.02
CA GLU A 136 22.84 -1.51 7.59
C GLU A 136 23.40 -0.33 6.80
N VAL A 137 23.80 0.73 7.51
CA VAL A 137 24.37 1.95 6.90
C VAL A 137 25.81 2.10 7.36
N SER A 138 26.74 2.17 6.41
CA SER A 138 28.17 2.46 6.59
C SER A 138 28.60 3.63 5.70
N PRO A 139 29.77 4.26 5.93
CA PRO A 139 30.22 5.37 5.09
C PRO A 139 30.26 4.99 3.60
N GLY A 140 29.34 5.56 2.81
CA GLY A 140 29.24 5.33 1.37
C GLY A 140 28.52 4.03 0.95
N VAL A 141 27.99 3.24 1.89
CA VAL A 141 27.36 1.95 1.60
C VAL A 141 26.08 1.77 2.41
N VAL A 142 25.00 1.40 1.73
CA VAL A 142 23.73 0.96 2.36
C VAL A 142 23.48 -0.47 1.91
N GLU A 143 23.32 -1.38 2.87
CA GLU A 143 23.04 -2.80 2.61
C GLU A 143 21.74 -3.24 3.26
N TYR A 144 21.02 -4.13 2.60
CA TYR A 144 19.93 -4.88 3.21
C TYR A 144 20.45 -6.26 3.61
N VAL A 145 20.45 -6.54 4.91
CA VAL A 145 21.17 -7.67 5.50
C VAL A 145 20.20 -8.52 6.30
N GLY A 146 20.21 -9.82 6.05
CA GLY A 146 19.33 -10.76 6.73
C GLY A 146 19.85 -12.18 6.70
N LEU A 147 19.00 -13.12 7.12
CA LEU A 147 19.28 -14.55 7.05
C LEU A 147 18.42 -15.21 5.97
N ASN A 148 18.99 -16.19 5.29
CA ASN A 148 18.20 -17.10 4.46
C ASN A 148 17.57 -18.24 5.26
N GLU A 149 16.79 -19.09 4.59
CA GLU A 149 16.14 -20.26 5.23
C GLU A 149 17.14 -21.22 5.90
N SER A 150 18.39 -21.24 5.47
CA SER A 150 19.47 -22.05 6.08
C SER A 150 20.18 -21.34 7.24
N GLY A 151 19.75 -20.13 7.62
CA GLY A 151 20.39 -19.31 8.65
C GLY A 151 21.70 -18.66 8.22
N VAL A 152 22.00 -18.62 6.92
CA VAL A 152 23.21 -17.99 6.37
C VAL A 152 22.93 -16.51 6.13
N ALA A 153 23.87 -15.65 6.53
CA ALA A 153 23.77 -14.22 6.30
C ALA A 153 23.89 -13.88 4.80
N VAL A 154 22.92 -13.15 4.28
CA VAL A 154 22.88 -12.65 2.90
C VAL A 154 22.83 -11.12 2.93
N ARG A 155 23.50 -10.47 1.96
CA ARG A 155 23.62 -9.01 1.86
C ARG A 155 23.26 -8.56 0.45
N PHE A 156 22.47 -7.50 0.35
CA PHE A 156 22.11 -6.85 -0.90
C PHE A 156 22.49 -5.38 -0.87
N SER A 157 23.15 -4.89 -1.91
CA SER A 157 23.58 -3.49 -2.04
C SER A 157 22.92 -2.75 -3.21
N ASP A 158 22.29 -3.47 -4.14
CA ASP A 158 21.49 -2.89 -5.22
C ASP A 158 20.07 -2.61 -4.73
N LEU A 159 19.94 -1.57 -3.90
CA LEU A 159 18.71 -1.24 -3.21
C LEU A 159 17.95 -0.12 -3.95
N VAL A 160 16.67 -0.36 -4.23
CA VAL A 160 15.76 0.69 -4.70
C VAL A 160 15.08 1.31 -3.47
N ILE A 161 15.47 2.53 -3.11
CA ILE A 161 14.93 3.25 -1.94
C ILE A 161 14.24 4.54 -2.39
N TYR A 162 12.94 4.63 -2.14
CA TYR A 162 12.14 5.82 -2.46
C TYR A 162 12.18 6.82 -1.30
N GLY A 163 12.50 8.09 -1.59
CA GLY A 163 12.56 9.15 -0.58
C GLY A 163 13.94 9.35 0.06
N GLY A 164 14.99 8.70 -0.45
CA GLY A 164 16.38 8.87 0.02
C GLY A 164 16.71 7.99 1.23
N LEU A 165 17.74 8.34 2.00
CA LEU A 165 18.28 7.49 3.09
C LEU A 165 17.30 7.24 4.26
N THR A 166 16.24 8.05 4.39
CA THR A 166 15.14 7.83 5.35
C THR A 166 13.88 7.28 4.66
N GLY A 167 14.07 6.75 3.46
CA GLY A 167 13.02 6.32 2.55
C GLY A 167 12.53 4.91 2.79
N PHE A 168 11.63 4.46 1.92
CA PHE A 168 11.07 3.12 1.96
C PHE A 168 11.76 2.23 0.92
N LEU A 169 12.24 1.08 1.37
CA LEU A 169 12.87 0.06 0.51
C LEU A 169 11.79 -0.59 -0.37
N GLU A 170 12.02 -0.68 -1.67
CA GLU A 170 11.21 -1.52 -2.54
C GLU A 170 11.58 -2.97 -2.30
N HIS A 171 10.61 -3.79 -1.91
CA HIS A 171 10.77 -5.23 -1.78
C HIS A 171 10.38 -5.98 -3.06
N ARG A 172 9.53 -5.37 -3.88
CA ARG A 172 8.93 -6.03 -5.02
C ARG A 172 8.42 -5.09 -6.10
N MET A 173 8.32 -5.64 -7.30
CA MET A 173 7.58 -5.05 -8.41
C MET A 173 6.45 -6.01 -8.81
N PHE A 174 5.20 -5.53 -8.72
CA PHE A 174 4.04 -6.37 -9.00
C PHE A 174 3.83 -6.58 -10.49
N ASN A 175 3.39 -7.78 -10.88
CA ASN A 175 2.64 -7.96 -12.11
C ASN A 175 1.14 -7.74 -11.83
N VAL A 176 0.42 -7.05 -12.72
CA VAL A 176 -1.03 -6.78 -12.55
C VAL A 176 -1.85 -8.05 -12.39
N SER A 177 -1.54 -9.10 -13.16
CA SER A 177 -2.24 -10.38 -13.10
C SER A 177 -1.99 -11.09 -11.77
N SER A 178 -0.73 -11.14 -11.31
CA SER A 178 -0.39 -11.74 -10.01
C SER A 178 -1.01 -10.98 -8.84
N LEU A 179 -1.05 -9.64 -8.89
CA LEU A 179 -1.74 -8.82 -7.88
C LEU A 179 -3.24 -9.15 -7.85
N ARG A 180 -3.86 -9.29 -9.02
CA ARG A 180 -5.27 -9.67 -9.12
C ARG A 180 -5.53 -11.06 -8.54
N GLU A 181 -4.67 -12.03 -8.83
CA GLU A 181 -4.78 -13.40 -8.28
C GLU A 181 -4.63 -13.40 -6.76
N GLY A 182 -3.70 -12.62 -6.19
CA GLY A 182 -3.52 -12.52 -4.74
C GLY A 182 -4.66 -11.81 -3.99
N LEU A 183 -5.63 -11.24 -4.70
CA LEU A 183 -6.81 -10.54 -4.16
C LEU A 183 -8.12 -11.31 -4.38
N LEU A 184 -8.08 -12.48 -5.05
CA LEU A 184 -9.23 -13.34 -5.36
C LEU A 184 -9.17 -14.66 -4.59
#